data_AF-A0A5C7UWI0-F1
#
_entry.id   AF-A0A5C7UWI0-F1
#
_cell.length_a   1.000
_cell.length_b   1.000
_cell.length_c   1.000
_cell.angle_alpha   90.00
_cell.angle_beta   90.00
_cell.angle_gamma   90.00
#
_symmetry.space_group_name_H-M   'P 1'
#
loop_
_entity.id
_entity.type
_entity.pdbx_description
1 polymer ?
#
loop_
_entity_poly.entity_id
_entity_poly.type
_entity_poly.pdbx_seq_one_letter_code
_entity_poly.pdbx_strand_id
1 'polypeptide(L)'
;MNPLNLTAGELHQHIELKVVEQRVQASFCNPEKGCSLVKPETLGLPAGQMPIDRLTGTPIYVSEFIIFPDRTAIDSPGFESVAGDMTAGDRVRYRASGHLSFWNPDSPQWTLAPEGIQIRLAGGLDLQPNQDCGQVFCIPKAVEGFTIFSRHGVSSATSLIVGEVRTDGSLHTHLDWIIESNQGTPNAPIGAYMVELQLITDSYPVPSDSLWIMFNNGLPLQVFQQAVAERVLQSSTDTVLADKLFSWAESNYPSLFPNAATSFIALGYYARCYQNGACVGVKDNHIFAVGGEFGTSIVTLGDFNVLATQAGL
;
A
#
# COMPACT_ATOMS: atom_id res chain seq x y z
N MET A 1 -29.79 19.50 18.05
CA MET A 1 -28.89 19.66 16.88
C MET A 1 -28.45 18.26 16.50
N ASN A 2 -28.90 17.76 15.35
CA ASN A 2 -28.43 16.46 14.84
C ASN A 2 -26.92 16.57 14.60
N PRO A 3 -26.09 15.62 15.04
CA PRO A 3 -24.73 15.55 14.58
C PRO A 3 -24.79 15.37 13.05
N LEU A 4 -24.13 16.26 12.33
CA LEU A 4 -23.87 16.08 10.90
C LEU A 4 -23.12 14.75 10.78
N ASN A 5 -23.79 13.72 10.27
CA ASN A 5 -23.12 12.54 9.76
C ASN A 5 -22.29 13.02 8.56
N LEU A 6 -21.02 13.38 8.81
CA LEU A 6 -20.03 13.57 7.77
C LEU A 6 -19.86 12.23 7.07
N THR A 7 -20.45 12.12 5.88
CA THR A 7 -20.18 11.03 4.95
C THR A 7 -18.80 11.25 4.36
N ALA A 8 -17.84 10.38 4.68
CA ALA A 8 -17.13 9.45 3.79
C ALA A 8 -16.98 9.74 2.26
N GLY A 9 -17.19 10.95 1.79
CA GLY A 9 -16.93 11.37 0.40
C GLY A 9 -15.71 12.29 0.30
N GLU A 10 -14.94 12.44 1.39
CA GLU A 10 -13.91 13.47 1.55
C GLU A 10 -12.48 12.91 1.50
N LEU A 11 -12.29 11.58 1.44
CA LEU A 11 -10.95 10.99 1.35
C LEU A 11 -10.50 10.84 -0.11
N HIS A 12 -10.51 11.96 -0.85
CA HIS A 12 -10.00 12.03 -2.23
C HIS A 12 -8.67 12.76 -2.28
N GLN A 13 -7.64 12.15 -2.86
CA GLN A 13 -6.36 12.82 -3.07
C GLN A 13 -5.60 12.29 -4.27
N HIS A 14 -4.62 13.08 -4.68
CA HIS A 14 -3.69 12.74 -5.73
C HIS A 14 -2.29 12.49 -5.14
N ILE A 15 -1.53 11.67 -5.85
CA ILE A 15 -0.11 11.39 -5.63
C ILE A 15 0.66 12.23 -6.63
N GLU A 16 1.48 13.16 -6.14
CA GLU A 16 2.29 14.02 -7.01
C GLU A 16 3.49 13.22 -7.52
N LEU A 17 3.73 13.27 -8.83
CA LEU A 17 4.84 12.61 -9.49
C LEU A 17 5.80 13.63 -10.07
N LYS A 18 7.11 13.38 -9.90
CA LYS A 18 8.17 14.14 -10.55
C LYS A 18 9.31 13.23 -10.98
N VAL A 19 10.04 13.61 -12.02
CA VAL A 19 11.35 13.04 -12.32
C VAL A 19 12.42 13.93 -11.70
N VAL A 20 13.18 13.38 -10.76
CA VAL A 20 14.31 14.05 -10.12
C VAL A 20 15.52 13.13 -10.26
N GLU A 21 16.63 13.65 -10.77
CA GLU A 21 17.89 12.88 -10.93
C GLU A 21 17.68 11.55 -11.68
N GLN A 22 16.89 11.55 -12.76
CA GLN A 22 16.60 10.36 -13.58
C GLN A 22 15.90 9.23 -12.80
N ARG A 23 15.10 9.59 -11.78
CA ARG A 23 14.26 8.66 -11.02
C ARG A 23 12.91 9.31 -10.76
N VAL A 24 11.84 8.53 -10.89
CA VAL A 24 10.50 8.99 -10.49
C VAL A 24 10.41 9.06 -8.97
N GLN A 25 9.85 10.16 -8.48
CA GLN A 25 9.55 10.40 -7.08
C GLN A 25 8.05 10.62 -6.91
N ALA A 26 7.50 10.07 -5.83
CA ALA A 26 6.14 10.30 -5.40
C ALA A 26 6.14 11.19 -4.15
N SER A 27 5.29 12.22 -4.14
CA SER A 27 5.13 13.13 -3.01
C SER A 27 3.67 13.45 -2.73
N PHE A 28 3.40 13.98 -1.54
CA PHE A 28 2.11 14.57 -1.24
C PHE A 28 1.88 15.78 -2.13
N CYS A 29 0.72 15.79 -2.77
CA CYS A 29 0.24 16.84 -3.63
C CYS A 29 0.20 18.21 -2.93
N ASN A 30 0.60 19.28 -3.64
CA ASN A 30 0.45 20.67 -3.16
C ASN A 30 -0.86 21.28 -3.69
N PRO A 31 -1.89 21.50 -2.85
CA PRO A 31 -3.19 22.01 -3.30
C PRO A 31 -3.14 23.34 -4.07
N GLU A 32 -2.13 24.18 -3.83
CA GLU A 32 -1.94 25.45 -4.56
C GLU A 32 -1.64 25.23 -6.05
N LYS A 33 -1.19 24.03 -6.43
CA LYS A 33 -0.92 23.64 -7.81
C LYS A 33 -2.09 22.94 -8.51
N GLY A 34 -3.26 22.85 -7.86
CA GLY A 34 -4.50 22.32 -8.45
C GLY A 34 -4.81 20.85 -8.17
N CYS A 35 -3.98 20.17 -7.38
CA CYS A 35 -4.17 18.76 -7.01
C CYS A 35 -4.91 18.57 -5.68
N SER A 36 -5.59 17.43 -5.50
CA SER A 36 -6.33 17.15 -4.27
C SER A 36 -5.44 16.54 -3.18
N LEU A 37 -5.57 17.01 -1.94
CA LEU A 37 -4.91 16.43 -0.77
C LEU A 37 -5.89 16.41 0.40
N VAL A 38 -6.01 15.26 1.06
CA VAL A 38 -6.77 15.16 2.30
C VAL A 38 -5.99 15.86 3.40
N LYS A 39 -6.65 16.78 4.11
CA LYS A 39 -6.04 17.51 5.21
C LYS A 39 -5.65 16.55 6.35
N PRO A 40 -4.44 16.68 6.93
CA PRO A 40 -4.02 15.87 8.08
C PRO A 40 -5.04 15.82 9.21
N GLU A 41 -5.73 16.93 9.49
CA GLU A 41 -6.72 17.04 10.56
C GLU A 41 -7.96 16.18 10.29
N THR A 42 -8.36 16.03 9.03
CA THR A 42 -9.43 15.10 8.61
C THR A 42 -9.03 13.65 8.92
N LEU A 43 -7.73 13.35 8.90
CA LEU A 43 -7.17 12.04 9.25
C LEU A 43 -6.90 11.87 10.74
N GLY A 44 -7.31 12.83 11.58
CA GLY A 44 -7.07 12.79 13.02
C GLY A 44 -5.61 13.03 13.40
N LEU A 45 -4.80 13.55 12.47
CA LEU A 45 -3.41 13.90 12.69
C LEU A 45 -3.27 15.36 13.15
N PRO A 46 -2.19 15.69 13.88
CA PRO A 46 -1.83 17.08 14.16
C PRO A 46 -1.69 17.92 12.89
N ALA A 47 -1.98 19.21 13.02
CA ALA A 47 -1.91 20.14 11.90
C ALA A 47 -0.53 20.14 11.23
N GLY A 48 -0.50 20.00 9.91
CA GLY A 48 0.73 19.92 9.11
C GLY A 48 1.50 18.59 9.20
N GLN A 49 1.05 17.62 10.01
CA GLN A 49 1.69 16.30 10.08
C GLN A 49 1.16 15.41 8.96
N MET A 50 1.95 15.25 7.89
CA MET A 50 1.60 14.35 6.79
C MET A 50 1.53 12.88 7.25
N PRO A 51 0.66 12.06 6.64
CA PRO A 51 0.51 10.64 6.96
C PRO A 51 1.72 9.84 6.45
N ILE A 52 2.80 9.84 7.24
CA ILE A 52 4.02 9.08 6.98
C ILE A 52 4.13 7.99 8.05
N ASP A 53 4.34 6.74 7.65
CA ASP A 53 4.49 5.63 8.58
C ASP A 53 5.68 5.88 9.53
N ARG A 54 5.43 5.75 10.82
CA ARG A 54 6.37 6.10 11.89
C ARG A 54 7.61 5.22 11.90
N LEU A 55 7.45 3.94 11.55
CA LEU A 55 8.51 2.95 11.60
C LEU A 55 9.41 3.05 10.37
N THR A 56 8.81 3.20 9.20
CA THR A 56 9.49 3.02 7.92
C THR A 56 9.78 4.32 7.18
N GLY A 57 9.09 5.41 7.54
CA GLY A 57 9.15 6.67 6.79
C GLY A 57 8.38 6.63 5.47
N THR A 58 7.59 5.57 5.22
CA THR A 58 6.85 5.41 3.97
C THR A 58 5.63 6.36 3.94
N PRO A 59 5.43 7.16 2.87
CA PRO A 59 4.23 7.98 2.72
C PRO A 59 2.99 7.11 2.54
N ILE A 60 1.90 7.46 3.23
CA ILE A 60 0.61 6.79 3.19
C ILE A 60 -0.40 7.72 2.53
N TYR A 61 -0.88 7.32 1.36
CA TYR A 61 -1.94 8.01 0.67
C TYR A 61 -3.29 7.41 1.06
N VAL A 62 -4.30 8.22 1.36
CA VAL A 62 -5.61 7.71 1.78
C VAL A 62 -6.60 7.73 0.62
N SER A 63 -7.52 6.78 0.60
CA SER A 63 -8.73 6.87 -0.21
C SER A 63 -9.90 6.16 0.46
N GLU A 64 -11.07 6.22 -0.14
CA GLU A 64 -12.30 5.65 0.41
C GLU A 64 -13.10 4.95 -0.67
N PHE A 65 -13.41 3.68 -0.40
CA PHE A 65 -14.25 2.91 -1.29
C PHE A 65 -15.70 3.38 -1.26
N ILE A 66 -16.31 3.45 -2.44
CA ILE A 66 -17.74 3.68 -2.59
C ILE A 66 -18.45 2.34 -2.74
N ILE A 67 -19.47 2.12 -1.91
CA ILE A 67 -20.26 0.90 -1.88
C ILE A 67 -21.45 1.04 -2.83
N PHE A 68 -21.46 0.26 -3.90
CA PHE A 68 -22.55 0.11 -4.84
C PHE A 68 -23.31 -1.21 -4.56
N PRO A 69 -24.54 -1.39 -5.08
CA PRO A 69 -25.29 -2.64 -4.89
C PRO A 69 -24.57 -3.90 -5.39
N ASP A 70 -23.74 -3.78 -6.42
CA ASP A 70 -23.06 -4.89 -7.10
C ASP A 70 -21.53 -4.89 -6.92
N ARG A 71 -20.94 -3.83 -6.36
CA ARG A 71 -19.48 -3.67 -6.25
C ARG A 71 -19.08 -2.67 -5.16
N THR A 72 -17.83 -2.75 -4.71
CA THR A 72 -17.22 -1.73 -3.85
C THR A 72 -15.93 -1.24 -4.50
N ALA A 73 -15.88 0.03 -4.93
CA ALA A 73 -14.84 0.53 -5.82
C ALA A 73 -14.57 2.04 -5.66
N ILE A 74 -13.41 2.49 -6.15
CA ILE A 74 -12.99 3.90 -6.22
C ILE A 74 -11.96 4.10 -7.33
N ASP A 75 -11.87 5.28 -7.95
CA ASP A 75 -10.84 5.63 -8.95
C ASP A 75 -9.64 6.40 -8.37
N SER A 76 -9.51 6.36 -7.06
CA SER A 76 -8.62 7.22 -6.29
C SER A 76 -7.74 6.40 -5.34
N PRO A 77 -6.52 6.85 -5.02
CA PRO A 77 -5.96 8.17 -5.36
C PRO A 77 -5.60 8.30 -6.85
N GLY A 78 -5.65 9.53 -7.35
CA GLY A 78 -5.15 9.88 -8.68
C GLY A 78 -3.63 10.03 -8.68
N PHE A 79 -3.01 10.00 -9.86
CA PHE A 79 -1.60 10.33 -10.07
C PHE A 79 -1.51 11.61 -10.89
N GLU A 80 -0.75 12.58 -10.40
CA GLU A 80 -0.70 13.92 -10.99
C GLU A 80 0.72 14.48 -11.06
N SER A 81 1.04 15.20 -12.13
CA SER A 81 2.25 16.01 -12.24
C SER A 81 1.94 17.27 -13.04
N VAL A 82 2.62 18.38 -12.74
CA VAL A 82 2.46 19.62 -13.49
C VAL A 82 3.40 19.68 -14.70
N ALA A 83 3.16 20.61 -15.62
CA ALA A 83 3.97 20.76 -16.81
C ALA A 83 5.47 20.91 -16.46
N GLY A 84 6.30 20.14 -17.16
CA GLY A 84 7.76 20.09 -16.98
C GLY A 84 8.27 19.18 -15.86
N ASP A 85 7.43 18.64 -14.98
CA ASP A 85 7.87 17.78 -13.88
C ASP A 85 8.24 16.36 -14.34
N MET A 86 7.67 15.90 -15.46
CA MET A 86 7.91 14.57 -16.03
C MET A 86 8.47 14.67 -17.46
N THR A 87 9.05 13.58 -17.95
CA THR A 87 9.57 13.50 -19.33
C THR A 87 8.41 13.32 -20.31
N ALA A 88 8.23 14.27 -21.23
CA ALA A 88 7.14 14.24 -22.21
C ALA A 88 7.14 12.95 -23.06
N GLY A 89 5.97 12.33 -23.21
CA GLY A 89 5.78 11.06 -23.94
C GLY A 89 6.25 9.81 -23.19
N ASP A 90 6.81 9.95 -21.99
CA ASP A 90 7.22 8.82 -21.16
C ASP A 90 6.00 8.11 -20.57
N ARG A 91 6.11 6.80 -20.34
CA ARG A 91 5.04 6.01 -19.72
C ARG A 91 5.39 5.74 -18.27
N VAL A 92 4.51 6.13 -17.37
CA VAL A 92 4.61 5.83 -15.95
C VAL A 92 3.96 4.48 -15.70
N ARG A 93 4.66 3.60 -14.98
CA ARG A 93 4.14 2.30 -14.55
C ARG A 93 4.26 2.20 -13.04
N TYR A 94 3.36 1.45 -12.42
CA TYR A 94 3.58 1.01 -11.05
C TYR A 94 4.25 -0.36 -11.03
N ARG A 95 4.86 -0.69 -9.90
CA ARG A 95 5.26 -2.05 -9.52
C ARG A 95 4.60 -2.34 -8.19
N ALA A 96 3.76 -3.36 -8.16
CA ALA A 96 3.07 -3.80 -6.97
C ALA A 96 3.94 -4.80 -6.18
N SER A 97 3.93 -4.66 -4.85
CA SER A 97 4.69 -5.49 -3.93
C SER A 97 3.93 -5.72 -2.62
N GLY A 98 4.53 -6.50 -1.71
CA GLY A 98 4.00 -6.72 -0.38
C GLY A 98 2.76 -7.61 -0.36
N HIS A 99 2.05 -7.54 0.77
CA HIS A 99 0.82 -8.26 1.05
C HIS A 99 -0.30 -7.26 1.34
N LEU A 100 -1.56 -7.65 1.11
CA LEU A 100 -2.70 -6.82 1.49
C LEU A 100 -2.83 -6.79 3.01
N SER A 101 -2.61 -5.62 3.60
CA SER A 101 -2.78 -5.39 5.03
C SER A 101 -4.23 -5.02 5.35
N PHE A 102 -4.67 -5.36 6.55
CA PHE A 102 -6.00 -5.07 7.05
C PHE A 102 -5.94 -4.60 8.50
N TRP A 103 -6.63 -3.51 8.79
CA TRP A 103 -6.89 -3.06 10.15
C TRP A 103 -8.31 -3.44 10.53
N ASN A 104 -8.41 -4.27 11.57
CA ASN A 104 -9.69 -4.80 12.04
C ASN A 104 -10.28 -3.87 13.12
N PRO A 105 -11.47 -3.27 12.93
CA PRO A 105 -12.10 -2.46 13.97
C PRO A 105 -12.46 -3.24 15.25
N ASP A 106 -12.65 -4.55 15.16
CA ASP A 106 -12.99 -5.40 16.33
C ASP A 106 -11.75 -5.78 17.14
N SER A 107 -10.57 -5.70 16.54
CA SER A 107 -9.28 -5.94 17.17
C SER A 107 -8.30 -4.94 16.57
N PRO A 108 -8.18 -3.72 17.15
CA PRO A 108 -7.50 -2.57 16.55
C PRO A 108 -5.99 -2.84 16.46
N GLN A 109 -5.61 -3.58 15.43
CA GLN A 109 -4.26 -3.95 15.08
C GLN A 109 -4.20 -4.20 13.57
N TRP A 110 -3.09 -3.80 12.97
CA TRP A 110 -2.77 -4.16 11.59
C TRP A 110 -2.35 -5.63 11.50
N THR A 111 -2.98 -6.34 10.57
CA THR A 111 -2.76 -7.76 10.28
C THR A 111 -2.76 -7.98 8.75
N LEU A 112 -2.56 -9.21 8.30
CA LEU A 112 -2.86 -9.60 6.93
C LEU A 112 -4.37 -9.61 6.69
N ALA A 113 -4.79 -9.29 5.46
CA ALA A 113 -6.19 -9.33 5.09
C ALA A 113 -6.85 -10.70 5.32
N PRO A 114 -8.17 -10.73 5.57
CA PRO A 114 -8.91 -11.98 5.73
C PRO A 114 -8.75 -12.91 4.51
N GLU A 115 -8.81 -14.21 4.76
CA GLU A 115 -8.71 -15.21 3.70
C GLU A 115 -9.77 -14.98 2.62
N GLY A 116 -9.36 -15.08 1.36
CA GLY A 116 -10.25 -14.89 0.22
C GLY A 116 -10.69 -13.45 -0.04
N ILE A 117 -10.15 -12.44 0.66
CA ILE A 117 -10.36 -11.02 0.36
C ILE A 117 -9.20 -10.46 -0.44
N GLN A 118 -9.52 -9.62 -1.43
CA GLN A 118 -8.53 -9.00 -2.31
C GLN A 118 -8.90 -7.56 -2.67
N ILE A 119 -7.86 -6.78 -3.02
CA ILE A 119 -8.01 -5.55 -3.79
C ILE A 119 -7.51 -5.83 -5.20
N ARG A 120 -8.37 -5.60 -6.19
CA ARG A 120 -8.05 -5.67 -7.60
C ARG A 120 -7.85 -4.26 -8.15
N LEU A 121 -6.70 -4.04 -8.78
CA LEU A 121 -6.33 -2.79 -9.44
C LEU A 121 -6.37 -2.99 -10.96
N ALA A 122 -7.19 -2.19 -11.64
CA ALA A 122 -7.14 -2.06 -13.09
C ALA A 122 -6.11 -0.98 -13.47
N GLY A 123 -5.04 -1.37 -14.17
CA GLY A 123 -4.10 -0.42 -14.80
C GLY A 123 -4.52 -0.06 -16.23
N GLY A 124 -3.87 0.92 -16.88
CA GLY A 124 -4.11 1.16 -18.31
C GLY A 124 -3.37 2.30 -19.02
N LEU A 125 -2.68 1.93 -20.12
CA LEU A 125 -2.70 2.61 -21.44
C LEU A 125 -2.59 1.66 -22.65
N ASP A 126 -2.34 0.35 -22.47
CA ASP A 126 -2.67 -0.64 -23.52
C ASP A 126 -4.19 -0.92 -23.60
N LEU A 127 -4.95 -0.25 -22.75
CA LEU A 127 -6.38 -0.08 -22.87
C LEU A 127 -6.62 1.24 -23.58
N GLN A 128 -7.22 1.18 -24.76
CA GLN A 128 -7.89 2.35 -25.35
C GLN A 128 -8.81 2.93 -24.26
N PRO A 129 -8.50 4.11 -23.69
CA PRO A 129 -9.25 4.65 -22.58
C PRO A 129 -10.55 5.21 -23.14
N ASN A 130 -11.60 4.38 -23.21
CA ASN A 130 -12.94 4.93 -23.33
C ASN A 130 -13.45 5.30 -21.94
N GLN A 131 -13.03 6.48 -21.46
CA GLN A 131 -13.58 7.15 -20.28
C GLN A 131 -14.99 7.75 -20.55
N ASP A 132 -15.53 7.55 -21.75
CA ASP A 132 -16.85 8.02 -22.18
C ASP A 132 -17.90 6.90 -22.01
N CYS A 133 -17.92 6.30 -20.81
CA CYS A 133 -18.85 5.23 -20.47
C CYS A 133 -20.16 5.74 -19.83
N GLY A 134 -20.28 7.06 -19.63
CA GLY A 134 -21.45 7.68 -19.00
C GLY A 134 -21.63 7.37 -17.50
N GLN A 135 -20.59 6.86 -16.83
CA GLN A 135 -20.58 6.61 -15.38
C GLN A 135 -19.50 7.45 -14.70
N VAL A 136 -19.63 7.64 -13.39
CA VAL A 136 -18.59 8.30 -12.56
C VAL A 136 -17.28 7.49 -12.56
N PHE A 137 -17.38 6.15 -12.69
CA PHE A 137 -16.24 5.23 -12.75
C PHE A 137 -16.35 4.35 -14.00
N CYS A 138 -15.37 4.45 -14.91
CA CYS A 138 -15.38 3.72 -16.18
C CYS A 138 -14.55 2.45 -16.12
N ILE A 139 -15.18 1.37 -15.67
CA ILE A 139 -14.54 0.06 -15.65
C ILE A 139 -14.21 -0.37 -17.09
N PRO A 140 -12.93 -0.58 -17.42
CA PRO A 140 -12.57 -1.07 -18.74
C PRO A 140 -13.14 -2.49 -18.95
N LYS A 141 -13.78 -2.71 -20.11
CA LYS A 141 -14.29 -4.03 -20.48
C LYS A 141 -13.11 -4.98 -20.69
N ALA A 142 -13.06 -6.04 -19.88
CA ALA A 142 -12.16 -7.20 -19.97
C ALA A 142 -10.75 -6.86 -20.52
N VAL A 143 -9.94 -6.29 -19.63
CA VAL A 143 -8.52 -6.01 -19.79
C VAL A 143 -7.73 -7.31 -19.67
N GLU A 144 -6.70 -7.52 -20.49
CA GLU A 144 -5.75 -8.66 -20.35
C GLU A 144 -4.80 -8.54 -19.14
N GLY A 145 -5.13 -7.74 -18.12
CA GLY A 145 -4.27 -7.55 -16.95
C GLY A 145 -4.94 -6.81 -15.80
N PHE A 146 -4.98 -7.45 -14.64
CA PHE A 146 -5.26 -6.84 -13.35
C PHE A 146 -4.09 -7.12 -12.42
N THR A 147 -3.85 -6.24 -11.45
CA THR A 147 -3.03 -6.56 -10.29
C THR A 147 -3.96 -6.97 -9.15
N ILE A 148 -3.67 -8.11 -8.53
CA ILE A 148 -4.43 -8.60 -7.39
C ILE A 148 -3.55 -8.54 -6.15
N PHE A 149 -3.95 -7.73 -5.18
CA PHE A 149 -3.38 -7.69 -3.83
C PHE A 149 -4.20 -8.59 -2.92
N SER A 150 -3.56 -9.56 -2.31
CA SER A 150 -4.17 -10.44 -1.32
C SER A 150 -3.24 -10.61 -0.13
N ARG A 151 -3.72 -11.27 0.91
CA ARG A 151 -2.86 -11.67 2.03
C ARG A 151 -1.69 -12.57 1.63
N HIS A 152 -1.76 -13.26 0.49
CA HIS A 152 -0.70 -14.14 -0.02
C HIS A 152 0.32 -13.37 -0.86
N GLY A 153 0.14 -12.06 -0.99
CA GLY A 153 0.97 -11.19 -1.80
C GLY A 153 0.27 -10.73 -3.07
N VAL A 154 1.09 -10.26 -4.02
CA VAL A 154 0.65 -9.78 -5.33
C VAL A 154 0.62 -10.92 -6.35
N SER A 155 -0.46 -11.02 -7.12
CA SER A 155 -0.61 -11.98 -8.22
C SER A 155 -1.17 -11.31 -9.49
N SER A 156 -1.27 -12.10 -10.57
CA SER A 156 -1.60 -11.62 -11.92
C SER A 156 -0.50 -10.67 -12.46
N ALA A 157 -0.83 -9.45 -12.88
CA ALA A 157 0.17 -8.48 -13.30
C ALA A 157 0.83 -7.84 -12.08
N THR A 158 2.16 -7.82 -11.99
CA THR A 158 2.89 -7.10 -10.94
C THR A 158 3.26 -5.67 -11.33
N SER A 159 3.04 -5.29 -12.60
CA SER A 159 3.26 -3.95 -13.11
C SER A 159 2.33 -3.66 -14.28
N LEU A 160 1.58 -2.56 -14.20
CA LEU A 160 0.77 -2.02 -15.29
C LEU A 160 1.04 -0.51 -15.43
N ILE A 161 0.57 0.04 -16.55
CA ILE A 161 0.71 1.47 -16.84
C ILE A 161 -0.23 2.27 -15.95
N VAL A 162 0.30 3.35 -15.38
CA VAL A 162 -0.43 4.40 -14.65
C VAL A 162 -0.97 5.42 -15.66
N GLY A 163 -0.12 5.88 -16.58
CA GLY A 163 -0.48 6.80 -17.66
C GLY A 163 0.73 7.21 -18.51
N GLU A 164 0.49 8.04 -19.51
CA GLU A 164 1.49 8.58 -20.44
C GLU A 164 1.56 10.08 -20.25
N VAL A 165 2.78 10.56 -20.12
CA VAL A 165 3.07 11.97 -19.85
C VAL A 165 2.77 12.76 -21.11
N ARG A 166 1.99 13.84 -20.96
CA ARG A 166 1.61 14.74 -22.05
C ARG A 166 2.83 15.44 -22.62
N THR A 167 2.65 16.06 -23.79
CA THR A 167 3.72 16.77 -24.50
C THR A 167 4.32 17.94 -23.71
N ASP A 168 3.58 18.49 -22.75
CA ASP A 168 4.05 19.56 -21.85
C ASP A 168 4.74 19.03 -20.59
N GLY A 169 4.90 17.70 -20.46
CA GLY A 169 5.49 17.07 -19.27
C GLY A 169 4.52 16.90 -18.10
N SER A 170 3.23 17.18 -18.26
CA SER A 170 2.20 16.94 -17.23
C SER A 170 1.60 15.53 -17.31
N LEU A 171 1.01 15.06 -16.22
CA LEU A 171 0.28 13.79 -16.13
C LEU A 171 -0.92 14.01 -15.22
N HIS A 172 -2.08 13.47 -15.59
CA HIS A 172 -3.20 13.33 -14.66
C HIS A 172 -3.98 12.09 -15.08
N THR A 173 -4.01 11.10 -14.20
CA THR A 173 -4.64 9.80 -14.45
C THR A 173 -5.19 9.23 -13.14
N HIS A 174 -6.23 8.42 -13.26
CA HIS A 174 -6.92 7.75 -12.18
C HIS A 174 -7.00 6.26 -12.53
N LEU A 175 -6.81 5.40 -11.54
CA LEU A 175 -6.88 3.96 -11.71
C LEU A 175 -8.05 3.41 -10.89
N ASP A 176 -8.71 2.37 -11.40
CA ASP A 176 -9.85 1.76 -10.71
C ASP A 176 -9.39 0.71 -9.70
N TRP A 177 -9.76 0.92 -8.45
CA TRP A 177 -9.56 0.03 -7.32
C TRP A 177 -10.88 -0.63 -6.95
N ILE A 178 -10.86 -1.95 -6.77
CA ILE A 178 -12.04 -2.74 -6.44
C ILE A 178 -11.70 -3.63 -5.26
N ILE A 179 -12.51 -3.58 -4.20
CA ILE A 179 -12.38 -4.50 -3.07
C ILE A 179 -13.49 -5.56 -3.13
N GLU A 180 -13.09 -6.82 -3.05
CA GLU A 180 -13.97 -7.96 -3.32
C GLU A 180 -13.43 -9.25 -2.67
N SER A 181 -14.24 -10.30 -2.68
CA SER A 181 -13.71 -11.66 -2.48
C SER A 181 -12.96 -12.15 -3.71
N ASN A 182 -12.25 -13.26 -3.56
CA ASN A 182 -11.64 -14.01 -4.66
C ASN A 182 -12.65 -14.58 -5.67
N GLN A 183 -13.96 -14.51 -5.39
CA GLN A 183 -15.04 -14.83 -6.32
C GLN A 183 -15.62 -13.59 -7.01
N GLY A 184 -15.07 -12.40 -6.76
CA GLY A 184 -15.53 -11.13 -7.34
C GLY A 184 -16.79 -10.56 -6.69
N THR A 185 -17.11 -10.97 -5.45
CA THR A 185 -18.29 -10.45 -4.71
C THR A 185 -17.91 -9.27 -3.81
N PRO A 186 -18.75 -8.22 -3.68
CA PRO A 186 -18.49 -7.06 -2.82
C PRO A 186 -18.81 -7.34 -1.34
N ASN A 187 -18.18 -8.35 -0.75
CA ASN A 187 -18.41 -8.78 0.63
C ASN A 187 -17.15 -8.68 1.51
N ALA A 188 -16.20 -7.82 1.13
CA ALA A 188 -15.03 -7.57 1.95
C ALA A 188 -15.42 -6.98 3.32
N PRO A 189 -14.85 -7.49 4.43
CA PRO A 189 -15.16 -6.97 5.77
C PRO A 189 -14.90 -5.47 5.90
N ILE A 190 -15.71 -4.82 6.73
CA ILE A 190 -15.52 -3.42 7.10
C ILE A 190 -14.16 -3.27 7.80
N GLY A 191 -13.39 -2.27 7.40
CA GLY A 191 -12.06 -1.99 7.97
C GLY A 191 -11.23 -1.07 7.09
N ALA A 192 -9.96 -0.91 7.44
CA ALA A 192 -8.99 -0.21 6.59
C ALA A 192 -8.07 -1.22 5.90
N TYR A 193 -7.80 -1.01 4.61
CA TYR A 193 -6.96 -1.89 3.81
C TYR A 193 -5.76 -1.13 3.28
N MET A 194 -4.60 -1.75 3.19
CA MET A 194 -3.39 -1.07 2.71
C MET A 194 -2.64 -1.90 1.67
N VAL A 195 -2.24 -1.24 0.59
CA VAL A 195 -1.44 -1.81 -0.50
C VAL A 195 -0.14 -1.05 -0.65
N GLU A 196 0.85 -1.69 -1.28
CA GLU A 196 2.18 -1.11 -1.51
C GLU A 196 2.50 -1.06 -3.00
N LEU A 197 3.02 0.09 -3.43
CA LEU A 197 3.48 0.34 -4.79
C LEU A 197 4.87 0.98 -4.79
N GLN A 198 5.57 0.80 -5.90
CA GLN A 198 6.65 1.66 -6.37
C GLN A 198 6.30 2.15 -7.77
N LEU A 199 6.93 3.23 -8.23
CA LEU A 199 6.74 3.77 -9.57
C LEU A 199 8.02 3.65 -10.38
N ILE A 200 7.87 3.46 -11.69
CA ILE A 200 8.94 3.51 -12.68
C ILE A 200 8.45 4.29 -13.89
N THR A 201 9.38 4.73 -14.72
CA THR A 201 9.04 5.14 -16.09
C THR A 201 9.81 4.31 -17.11
N ASP A 202 9.35 4.29 -18.36
CA ASP A 202 10.03 3.57 -19.43
C ASP A 202 11.44 4.15 -19.66
N SER A 203 11.61 5.48 -19.50
CA SER A 203 12.90 6.15 -19.61
C SER A 203 13.79 5.98 -18.37
N TYR A 204 13.18 5.80 -17.19
CA TYR A 204 13.86 5.70 -15.90
C TYR A 204 13.38 4.46 -15.12
N PRO A 205 13.95 3.27 -15.40
CA PRO A 205 13.44 2.00 -14.89
C PRO A 205 13.83 1.70 -13.43
N VAL A 206 14.58 2.60 -12.76
CA VAL A 206 14.90 2.47 -11.34
C VAL A 206 13.63 2.78 -10.53
N PRO A 207 13.10 1.84 -9.72
CA PRO A 207 11.90 2.07 -8.93
C PRO A 207 12.03 3.25 -7.98
N SER A 208 10.96 4.01 -7.78
CA SER A 208 10.82 5.00 -6.72
C SER A 208 10.99 4.35 -5.34
N ASP A 209 11.06 5.18 -4.31
CA ASP A 209 10.83 4.69 -2.95
C ASP A 209 9.39 4.15 -2.85
N SER A 210 9.15 3.23 -1.92
CA SER A 210 7.81 2.66 -1.72
C SER A 210 6.83 3.74 -1.30
N LEU A 211 5.58 3.57 -1.73
CA LEU A 211 4.43 4.31 -1.23
C LEU A 211 3.32 3.34 -0.84
N TRP A 212 2.53 3.72 0.15
CA TRP A 212 1.37 2.96 0.58
C TRP A 212 0.09 3.69 0.25
N ILE A 213 -0.96 2.93 -0.08
CA ILE A 213 -2.31 3.48 -0.24
C ILE A 213 -3.21 2.77 0.76
N MET A 214 -3.84 3.54 1.66
CA MET A 214 -4.76 3.08 2.68
C MET A 214 -6.20 3.43 2.29
N PHE A 215 -7.03 2.42 2.14
CA PHE A 215 -8.44 2.55 1.79
C PHE A 215 -9.33 2.40 3.02
N ASN A 216 -10.26 3.33 3.21
CA ASN A 216 -11.41 3.12 4.08
C ASN A 216 -12.44 2.23 3.37
N ASN A 217 -12.82 1.11 3.96
CA ASN A 217 -13.91 0.25 3.50
C ASN A 217 -15.06 0.28 4.52
N GLY A 218 -15.81 1.38 4.56
CA GLY A 218 -17.04 1.49 5.34
C GLY A 218 -16.86 1.75 6.85
N LEU A 219 -15.67 2.14 7.31
CA LEU A 219 -15.51 2.61 8.69
C LEU A 219 -16.07 4.02 8.87
N PRO A 220 -16.69 4.32 10.03
CA PRO A 220 -16.91 5.71 10.43
C PRO A 220 -15.57 6.47 10.47
N LEU A 221 -15.56 7.74 10.07
CA LEU A 221 -14.33 8.54 9.97
C LEU A 221 -13.48 8.49 11.25
N GLN A 222 -14.09 8.64 12.43
CA GLN A 222 -13.38 8.58 13.71
C GLN A 222 -12.67 7.24 13.97
N VAL A 223 -13.22 6.14 13.45
CA VAL A 223 -12.60 4.81 13.55
C VAL A 223 -11.50 4.67 12.51
N PHE A 224 -11.69 5.18 11.29
CA PHE A 224 -10.63 5.22 10.28
C PHE A 224 -9.40 6.04 10.75
N GLN A 225 -9.62 7.16 11.46
CA GLN A 225 -8.56 7.95 12.07
C GLN A 225 -7.69 7.13 13.05
N GLN A 226 -8.25 6.13 13.73
CA GLN A 226 -7.49 5.23 14.60
C GLN A 226 -6.53 4.34 13.79
N ALA A 227 -7.02 3.77 12.68
CA ALA A 227 -6.19 2.97 11.77
C ALA A 227 -5.01 3.78 11.20
N VAL A 228 -5.24 5.05 10.85
CA VAL A 228 -4.18 5.98 10.42
C VAL A 228 -3.20 6.27 11.56
N ALA A 229 -3.71 6.59 12.76
CA ALA A 229 -2.89 6.92 13.92
C ALA A 229 -1.94 5.78 14.33
N GLU A 230 -2.37 4.51 14.22
CA GLU A 230 -1.51 3.35 14.51
C GLU A 230 -0.29 3.24 13.59
N ARG A 231 -0.37 3.76 12.36
CA ARG A 231 0.77 3.83 11.45
C ARG A 231 1.61 5.07 11.65
N VAL A 232 0.96 6.22 11.83
CA VAL A 232 1.63 7.53 11.72
C VAL A 232 2.14 8.03 13.07
N LEU A 233 1.41 7.77 14.15
CA LEU A 233 1.73 8.26 15.50
C LEU A 233 2.44 7.20 16.35
N GLN A 234 2.32 5.93 15.98
CA GLN A 234 2.88 4.79 16.71
C GLN A 234 3.73 3.94 15.78
N SER A 235 4.69 3.19 16.35
CA SER A 235 5.37 2.16 15.58
C SER A 235 4.45 0.95 15.48
N SER A 236 4.09 0.56 14.26
CA SER A 236 3.23 -0.61 13.99
C SER A 236 3.88 -1.95 14.32
N THR A 237 5.17 -1.96 14.69
CA THR A 237 5.92 -3.14 15.14
C THR A 237 6.73 -2.81 16.39
N ASP A 238 6.66 -3.69 17.40
CA ASP A 238 7.58 -3.67 18.54
C ASP A 238 8.95 -4.21 18.11
N THR A 239 9.85 -3.28 17.76
CA THR A 239 11.19 -3.62 17.27
C THR A 239 12.06 -4.27 18.34
N VAL A 240 11.82 -3.98 19.62
CA VAL A 240 12.55 -4.59 20.74
C VAL A 240 12.15 -6.05 20.89
N LEU A 241 10.85 -6.35 20.82
CA LEU A 241 10.38 -7.73 20.81
C LEU A 241 10.84 -8.48 19.56
N ALA A 242 10.84 -7.82 18.39
CA ALA A 242 11.34 -8.41 17.15
C ALA A 242 12.83 -8.77 17.26
N ASP A 243 13.65 -7.88 17.80
CA ASP A 243 15.08 -8.14 18.05
C ASP A 243 15.30 -9.35 18.99
N LYS A 244 14.51 -9.45 20.06
CA LYS A 244 14.56 -10.62 20.96
C LYS A 244 14.19 -11.90 20.23
N LEU A 245 13.14 -11.87 19.41
CA LEU A 245 12.68 -13.03 18.66
C LEU A 245 13.69 -13.47 17.60
N PHE A 246 14.29 -12.53 16.86
CA PHE A 246 15.36 -12.83 15.91
C PHE A 246 16.58 -13.44 16.62
N SER A 247 16.99 -12.89 17.75
CA SER A 247 18.12 -13.42 18.53
C SER A 247 17.83 -14.81 19.10
N TRP A 248 16.58 -15.06 19.50
CA TRP A 248 16.11 -16.39 19.88
C TRP A 248 16.16 -17.36 18.68
N ALA A 249 15.72 -16.93 17.50
CA ALA A 249 15.73 -17.75 16.29
C ALA A 249 17.17 -18.11 15.86
N GLU A 250 18.10 -17.16 15.94
CA GLU A 250 19.55 -17.37 15.71
C GLU A 250 20.13 -18.44 16.65
N SER A 251 19.67 -18.49 17.90
CA SER A 251 20.14 -19.44 18.91
C SER A 251 19.54 -20.85 18.75
N ASN A 252 18.27 -20.94 18.33
CA ASN A 252 17.54 -22.21 18.26
C ASN A 252 17.57 -22.85 16.87
N TYR A 253 17.74 -22.05 15.81
CA TYR A 253 17.76 -22.49 14.42
C TYR A 253 18.98 -21.96 13.65
N PRO A 254 20.23 -22.22 14.12
CA PRO A 254 21.44 -21.63 13.55
C PRO A 254 21.73 -22.07 12.10
N SER A 255 21.12 -23.15 11.60
CA SER A 255 21.21 -23.54 10.19
C SER A 255 20.42 -22.60 9.27
N LEU A 256 19.27 -22.11 9.76
CA LEU A 256 18.40 -21.19 9.02
C LEU A 256 18.84 -19.75 9.21
N PHE A 257 19.24 -19.38 10.43
CA PHE A 257 19.60 -18.03 10.83
C PHE A 257 21.02 -18.01 11.42
N PRO A 258 22.05 -18.27 10.59
CA PRO A 258 23.43 -18.25 11.06
C PRO A 258 23.85 -16.83 11.40
N ASN A 259 24.78 -16.69 12.36
CA ASN A 259 25.42 -15.45 12.79
C ASN A 259 24.48 -14.36 13.35
N ALA A 260 24.97 -13.60 14.33
CA ALA A 260 24.28 -12.39 14.75
C ALA A 260 24.25 -11.38 13.59
N ALA A 261 23.08 -10.81 13.31
CA ALA A 261 22.88 -9.80 12.29
C ALA A 261 22.26 -8.53 12.90
N THR A 262 22.53 -7.38 12.29
CA THR A 262 21.92 -6.11 12.70
C THR A 262 20.58 -5.92 12.00
N SER A 263 19.57 -5.48 12.74
CA SER A 263 18.25 -5.17 12.19
C SER A 263 18.25 -3.87 11.39
N PHE A 264 17.41 -3.81 10.37
CA PHE A 264 17.23 -2.64 9.52
C PHE A 264 15.79 -2.59 8.97
N ILE A 265 15.42 -1.45 8.39
CA ILE A 265 14.15 -1.32 7.66
C ILE A 265 14.39 -1.53 6.17
N ALA A 266 13.60 -2.38 5.53
CA ALA A 266 13.56 -2.49 4.07
C ALA A 266 12.16 -2.89 3.58
N LEU A 267 11.67 -2.20 2.54
CA LEU A 267 10.38 -2.48 1.88
C LEU A 267 9.20 -2.61 2.87
N GLY A 268 9.21 -1.79 3.92
CA GLY A 268 8.18 -1.81 4.96
C GLY A 268 8.35 -2.85 6.06
N TYR A 269 9.41 -3.66 6.02
CA TYR A 269 9.70 -4.68 7.03
C TYR A 269 10.77 -4.21 8.01
N TYR A 270 10.61 -4.55 9.29
CA TYR A 270 11.72 -4.57 10.24
C TYR A 270 12.40 -5.93 10.17
N ALA A 271 13.62 -5.96 9.64
CA ALA A 271 14.23 -7.19 9.13
C ALA A 271 15.69 -7.38 9.55
N ARG A 272 16.14 -8.64 9.49
CA ARG A 272 17.55 -9.06 9.55
C ARG A 272 17.86 -9.97 8.38
N CYS A 273 19.08 -9.88 7.85
CA CYS A 273 19.60 -10.77 6.82
C CYS A 273 20.90 -11.41 7.28
N TYR A 274 21.07 -12.68 6.93
CA TYR A 274 22.11 -13.57 7.41
C TYR A 274 23.09 -13.95 6.29
N GLN A 275 24.27 -14.49 6.66
CA GLN A 275 25.33 -14.78 5.67
C GLN A 275 24.95 -15.87 4.66
N ASN A 276 24.03 -16.77 5.02
CA ASN A 276 23.48 -17.77 4.09
C ASN A 276 22.47 -17.18 3.09
N GLY A 277 22.25 -15.86 3.11
CA GLY A 277 21.32 -15.17 2.23
C GLY A 277 19.86 -15.26 2.67
N ALA A 278 19.56 -15.91 3.80
CA ALA A 278 18.23 -15.86 4.39
C ALA A 278 17.99 -14.48 5.04
N CYS A 279 16.78 -13.97 4.92
CA CYS A 279 16.31 -12.79 5.60
C CYS A 279 15.00 -13.11 6.31
N VAL A 280 14.81 -12.54 7.50
CA VAL A 280 13.57 -12.60 8.26
C VAL A 280 13.10 -11.17 8.53
N GLY A 281 11.79 -10.94 8.48
CA GLY A 281 11.23 -9.62 8.74
C GLY A 281 9.86 -9.69 9.40
N VAL A 282 9.54 -8.66 10.17
CA VAL A 282 8.23 -8.46 10.79
C VAL A 282 7.51 -7.30 10.10
N LYS A 283 6.24 -7.51 9.78
CA LYS A 283 5.30 -6.49 9.29
C LYS A 283 3.88 -6.93 9.66
N ASP A 284 3.06 -6.01 10.14
CA ASP A 284 1.62 -6.22 10.36
C ASP A 284 1.29 -7.47 11.17
N ASN A 285 1.96 -7.60 12.32
CA ASN A 285 1.86 -8.76 13.22
C ASN A 285 2.14 -10.12 12.55
N HIS A 286 2.92 -10.15 11.46
CA HIS A 286 3.34 -11.37 10.78
C HIS A 286 4.86 -11.40 10.60
N ILE A 287 5.41 -12.62 10.67
CA ILE A 287 6.81 -12.90 10.36
C ILE A 287 6.89 -13.45 8.95
N PHE A 288 7.85 -12.94 8.20
CA PHE A 288 8.15 -13.33 6.84
C PHE A 288 9.60 -13.76 6.71
N ALA A 289 9.88 -14.65 5.78
CA ALA A 289 11.23 -15.03 5.41
C ALA A 289 11.40 -15.11 3.89
N VAL A 290 12.64 -14.92 3.42
CA VAL A 290 13.04 -15.04 2.02
C VAL A 290 14.52 -15.37 1.95
N GLY A 291 14.97 -15.97 0.85
CA GLY A 291 16.36 -16.35 0.64
C GLY A 291 16.78 -17.60 1.43
N GLY A 292 18.02 -18.06 1.20
CA GLY A 292 18.50 -19.31 1.78
C GLY A 292 17.56 -20.49 1.49
N GLU A 293 17.20 -21.25 2.52
CA GLU A 293 16.27 -22.39 2.42
C GLU A 293 14.81 -21.97 2.14
N PHE A 294 14.45 -20.70 2.34
CA PHE A 294 13.10 -20.19 2.08
C PHE A 294 12.83 -19.87 0.59
N GLY A 295 13.86 -19.93 -0.26
CA GLY A 295 13.75 -19.71 -1.70
C GLY A 295 13.68 -18.22 -2.09
N THR A 296 13.30 -17.93 -3.33
CA THR A 296 13.36 -16.55 -3.88
C THR A 296 12.11 -15.72 -3.58
N SER A 297 11.06 -16.34 -3.06
CA SER A 297 9.79 -15.68 -2.75
C SER A 297 9.64 -15.45 -1.26
N ILE A 298 8.98 -14.36 -0.89
CA ILE A 298 8.63 -14.11 0.51
C ILE A 298 7.61 -15.16 0.96
N VAL A 299 7.89 -15.83 2.07
CA VAL A 299 6.98 -16.79 2.72
C VAL A 299 6.58 -16.28 4.10
N THR A 300 5.33 -16.49 4.47
CA THR A 300 4.82 -16.18 5.82
C THR A 300 5.13 -17.33 6.76
N LEU A 301 5.81 -17.04 7.88
CA LEU A 301 6.16 -18.02 8.91
C LEU A 301 5.08 -18.11 10.02
N GLY A 302 4.25 -17.09 10.17
CA GLY A 302 3.15 -17.05 11.12
C GLY A 302 3.00 -15.69 11.81
N ASP A 303 2.11 -15.63 12.78
CA ASP A 303 1.82 -14.41 13.52
C ASP A 303 2.97 -14.08 14.49
N PHE A 304 3.41 -12.82 14.48
CA PHE A 304 4.53 -12.35 15.27
C PHE A 304 4.30 -12.53 16.78
N ASN A 305 3.15 -12.09 17.29
CA ASN A 305 2.83 -12.23 18.71
C ASN A 305 2.71 -13.70 19.15
N VAL A 306 2.22 -14.58 18.28
CA VAL A 306 2.08 -16.02 18.57
C VAL A 306 3.47 -16.66 18.66
N LEU A 307 4.34 -16.38 17.69
CA LEU A 307 5.71 -16.92 17.67
C LEU A 307 6.55 -16.37 18.82
N ALA A 308 6.40 -15.09 19.17
CA ALA A 308 7.05 -14.50 20.35
C ALA A 308 6.62 -15.23 21.64
N THR A 309 5.32 -15.48 21.81
CA THR A 309 4.79 -16.22 22.97
C THR A 309 5.34 -17.65 23.02
N GLN A 310 5.40 -18.35 21.87
CA GLN A 310 5.96 -19.70 21.77
C GLN A 310 7.45 -19.75 22.08
N ALA A 311 8.19 -18.69 21.76
CA ALA A 311 9.59 -18.51 22.13
C ALA A 311 9.81 -18.16 23.62
N GLY A 312 8.73 -17.88 24.36
CA GLY A 312 8.78 -17.50 25.77
C GLY A 312 9.20 -16.04 26.01
N LEU A 313 8.87 -15.14 25.08
CA LEU A 313 9.25 -13.71 25.11
C LEU A 313 8.11 -12.78 25.52
#